data_AF-A0A1I6U9F5-F1
#
_entry.id   AF-A0A1I6U9F5-F1
#
_cell.length_a   1.000
_cell.length_b   1.000
_cell.length_c   1.000
_cell.angle_alpha   90.00
_cell.angle_beta   90.00
_cell.angle_gamma   90.00
#
_symmetry.space_group_name_H-M   'P 1'
#
loop_
_entity.id
_entity.type
_entity.pdbx_description
1 polymer ?
#
loop_
_entity_poly.entity_id
_entity_poly.type
_entity_poly.pdbx_seq_one_letter_code
_entity_poly.pdbx_strand_id
1 'polypeptide(L)'
;MVMGWIKAWGAKDSNAALQEKRMGTEILDDIQTAHEEWKQAHRMFEEAVGQDQIDYAIFTLEAAERKYQMQLKRAKQAGLDGKSHYAIKEISAISLTKEAGGV
;
A
#
# COMPACT_ATOMS: atom_id res chain seq x y z
N MET A 1 39.08 25.31 8.76
CA MET A 1 38.28 24.94 7.56
C MET A 1 37.70 23.54 7.79
N VAL A 2 36.57 23.42 8.51
CA VAL A 2 35.94 22.14 8.91
C VAL A 2 34.45 22.17 8.55
N MET A 3 34.15 22.38 7.26
CA MET A 3 32.77 22.59 6.78
C MET A 3 32.34 21.59 5.69
N GLY A 4 33.22 20.64 5.30
CA GLY A 4 32.97 19.76 4.15
C GLY A 4 32.43 18.37 4.47
N TRP A 5 32.71 17.80 5.64
CA TRP A 5 32.49 16.37 5.89
C TRP A 5 31.16 16.06 6.60
N ILE A 6 30.52 17.07 7.21
CA ILE A 6 29.25 16.91 7.95
C ILE A 6 28.05 16.78 7.00
N LYS A 7 28.11 17.34 5.78
CA LYS A 7 26.99 17.26 4.82
C LYS A 7 26.79 15.88 4.19
N ALA A 8 27.84 15.06 4.09
CA ALA A 8 27.78 13.79 3.36
C ALA A 8 27.09 12.66 4.16
N TRP A 9 27.08 12.74 5.51
CA TRP A 9 26.41 11.75 6.34
C TRP A 9 24.89 11.96 6.35
N GLY A 10 24.40 13.21 6.46
CA GLY A 10 22.96 13.49 6.52
C GLY A 10 22.18 13.25 5.21
N ALA A 11 22.83 13.33 4.05
CA ALA A 11 22.15 13.16 2.76
C ALA A 11 21.83 11.67 2.44
N LYS A 12 22.69 10.74 2.86
CA LYS A 12 22.52 9.30 2.58
C LYS A 12 21.32 8.72 3.32
N ASP A 13 21.11 9.17 4.56
CA ASP A 13 20.00 8.73 5.41
C ASP A 13 18.65 9.29 4.92
N SER A 14 18.65 10.52 4.39
CA SER A 14 17.42 11.14 3.86
C SER A 14 16.85 10.47 2.61
N ASN A 15 17.69 9.96 1.70
CA ASN A 15 17.22 9.27 0.50
C ASN A 15 16.68 7.87 0.82
N ALA A 16 17.35 7.14 1.73
CA ALA A 16 16.88 5.84 2.20
C ALA A 16 15.51 5.94 2.91
N ALA A 17 15.32 6.93 3.77
CA ALA A 17 14.04 7.17 4.45
C ALA A 17 12.91 7.54 3.47
N LEU A 18 13.20 8.32 2.41
CA LEU A 18 12.23 8.64 1.36
C LEU A 18 11.85 7.40 0.53
N GLN A 19 12.80 6.53 0.23
CA GLN A 19 12.52 5.27 -0.48
C GLN A 19 11.68 4.33 0.37
N GLU A 20 12.02 4.15 1.65
CA GLU A 20 11.23 3.35 2.59
C GLU A 20 9.80 3.87 2.70
N LYS A 21 9.62 5.20 2.80
CA LYS A 21 8.31 5.83 2.80
C LYS A 21 7.53 5.56 1.52
N ARG A 22 8.17 5.70 0.35
CA ARG A 22 7.56 5.44 -0.96
C ARG A 22 7.13 3.97 -1.09
N MET A 23 8.01 3.05 -0.73
CA MET A 23 7.71 1.61 -0.72
C MET A 23 6.55 1.30 0.23
N GLY A 24 6.53 1.93 1.40
CA GLY A 24 5.41 1.81 2.34
C GLY A 24 4.10 2.29 1.73
N THR A 25 4.09 3.44 1.05
CA THR A 25 2.87 3.95 0.38
C THR A 25 2.40 3.05 -0.75
N GLU A 26 3.32 2.50 -1.56
CA GLU A 26 2.98 1.57 -2.65
C GLU A 26 2.36 0.28 -2.12
N ILE A 27 2.95 -0.33 -1.08
CA ILE A 27 2.41 -1.54 -0.46
C ILE A 27 1.00 -1.29 0.10
N LEU A 28 0.75 -0.11 0.67
CA LEU A 28 -0.57 0.25 1.19
C LEU A 28 -1.61 0.43 0.08
N ASP A 29 -1.23 1.06 -1.02
CA ASP A 29 -2.11 1.23 -2.19
C ASP A 29 -2.45 -0.12 -2.85
N ASP A 30 -1.45 -1.01 -2.94
CA ASP A 30 -1.62 -2.40 -3.40
C ASP A 30 -2.62 -3.16 -2.51
N ILE A 31 -2.55 -2.99 -1.18
CA ILE A 31 -3.49 -3.60 -0.22
C ILE A 31 -4.90 -3.07 -0.46
N GLN A 32 -5.06 -1.75 -0.57
CA GLN A 32 -6.37 -1.13 -0.76
C GLN A 32 -7.01 -1.60 -2.07
N THR A 33 -6.22 -1.62 -3.14
CA THR A 33 -6.67 -2.09 -4.46
C THR A 33 -7.08 -3.56 -4.40
N ALA A 34 -6.26 -4.43 -3.82
CA ALA A 34 -6.60 -5.85 -3.69
C ALA A 34 -7.85 -6.09 -2.82
N HIS A 35 -8.09 -5.25 -1.81
CA HIS A 35 -9.29 -5.32 -0.99
C HIS A 35 -10.55 -4.89 -1.75
N GLU A 36 -10.47 -3.84 -2.58
CA GLU A 36 -11.59 -3.44 -3.45
C GLU A 36 -11.91 -4.52 -4.49
N GLU A 37 -10.89 -5.13 -5.11
CA GLU A 37 -11.05 -6.26 -6.03
C GLU A 37 -11.74 -7.45 -5.35
N TRP A 38 -11.33 -7.80 -4.12
CA TRP A 38 -11.95 -8.88 -3.35
C TRP A 38 -13.42 -8.59 -3.04
N LYS A 39 -13.77 -7.36 -2.65
CA LYS A 39 -15.18 -6.95 -2.45
C LYS A 39 -15.98 -7.01 -3.75
N GLN A 40 -15.37 -6.67 -4.89
CA GLN A 40 -16.02 -6.76 -6.19
C GLN A 40 -16.28 -8.21 -6.60
N ALA A 41 -15.30 -9.09 -6.41
CA ALA A 41 -15.45 -10.52 -6.69
C ALA A 41 -16.52 -11.16 -5.78
N HIS A 42 -16.62 -10.71 -4.52
CA HIS A 42 -17.71 -11.11 -3.62
C HIS A 42 -19.08 -10.75 -4.17
N ARG A 43 -19.29 -9.51 -4.63
CA ARG A 43 -20.57 -9.09 -5.25
C ARG A 43 -20.88 -9.90 -6.51
N MET A 44 -19.87 -10.15 -7.34
CA MET A 44 -20.01 -10.97 -8.54
C MET A 44 -20.46 -12.40 -8.21
N PHE A 45 -19.96 -12.98 -7.12
CA PHE A 45 -20.40 -14.28 -6.63
C PHE A 45 -21.84 -14.25 -6.10
N GLU A 46 -22.23 -13.21 -5.38
CA GLU A 46 -23.62 -13.04 -4.88
C GLU A 46 -24.64 -12.87 -6.02
N GLU A 47 -24.25 -12.23 -7.11
CA GLU A 47 -25.11 -11.97 -8.28
C GLU A 47 -25.09 -13.12 -9.31
N ALA A 48 -24.19 -14.10 -9.17
CA ALA A 48 -24.05 -15.19 -10.13
C ALA A 48 -25.22 -16.19 -10.03
N VAL A 49 -25.84 -16.51 -11.18
CA VAL A 49 -26.99 -17.42 -11.25
C VAL A 49 -26.70 -18.66 -12.09
N GLY A 50 -25.98 -18.52 -13.20
CA GLY A 50 -25.63 -19.63 -14.08
C GLY A 50 -24.43 -20.42 -13.57
N GLN A 51 -24.39 -21.72 -13.84
CA GLN A 51 -23.28 -22.60 -13.40
C GLN A 51 -21.91 -22.04 -13.82
N ASP A 52 -21.73 -21.68 -15.10
CA ASP A 52 -20.47 -21.11 -15.60
C ASP A 52 -20.13 -19.76 -14.93
N GLN A 53 -21.14 -18.95 -14.58
CA GLN A 53 -20.95 -17.67 -13.90
C GLN A 53 -20.53 -17.87 -12.45
N ILE A 54 -21.11 -18.88 -11.78
CA ILE A 54 -20.75 -19.27 -10.42
C ILE A 54 -19.31 -19.77 -10.39
N ASP A 55 -18.93 -20.66 -11.31
CA ASP A 55 -17.57 -21.17 -11.41
C ASP A 55 -16.55 -20.05 -11.64
N TYR A 56 -16.86 -19.12 -12.55
CA TYR A 56 -16.03 -17.94 -12.79
C TYR A 56 -15.93 -17.03 -11.56
N ALA A 57 -17.03 -16.82 -10.84
CA ALA A 57 -17.07 -15.98 -9.66
C ALA A 57 -16.29 -16.58 -8.49
N ILE A 58 -16.37 -17.89 -8.28
CA ILE A 58 -15.56 -18.60 -7.28
C ILE A 58 -14.08 -18.44 -7.61
N PHE A 59 -13.67 -18.74 -8.85
CA PHE A 59 -12.28 -18.63 -9.27
C PHE A 59 -11.73 -17.21 -9.07
N THR A 60 -12.51 -16.21 -9.45
CA THR A 60 -12.11 -14.80 -9.32
C THR A 60 -12.02 -14.37 -7.86
N LEU A 61 -12.96 -14.82 -7.02
CA LEU A 61 -12.97 -14.53 -5.59
C LEU A 61 -11.74 -15.13 -4.89
N GLU A 62 -11.42 -16.39 -5.16
CA GLU A 62 -10.24 -17.06 -4.61
C GLU A 62 -8.94 -16.38 -5.03
N ALA A 63 -8.84 -15.99 -6.31
CA ALA A 63 -7.68 -15.28 -6.82
C ALA A 63 -7.50 -13.90 -6.15
N ALA A 64 -8.59 -13.14 -5.99
CA ALA A 64 -8.58 -11.83 -5.34
C ALA A 64 -8.23 -11.95 -3.84
N GLU A 65 -8.80 -12.94 -3.13
CA GLU A 65 -8.45 -13.20 -1.74
C GLU A 65 -6.97 -13.54 -1.61
N ARG A 66 -6.44 -14.41 -2.48
CA ARG A 66 -5.04 -14.82 -2.44
C ARG A 66 -4.10 -13.64 -2.70
N LYS A 67 -4.44 -12.77 -3.65
CA LYS A 67 -3.73 -11.51 -3.92
C LYS A 67 -3.73 -10.61 -2.69
N TYR A 68 -4.88 -10.40 -2.05
CA TYR A 68 -5.00 -9.59 -0.84
C TYR A 68 -4.15 -10.15 0.31
N GLN A 69 -4.23 -11.45 0.58
CA GLN A 69 -3.39 -12.11 1.60
C GLN A 69 -1.89 -11.94 1.34
N MET A 70 -1.46 -11.99 0.08
CA MET A 70 -0.06 -11.78 -0.30
C MET A 70 0.40 -10.35 0.02
N GLN A 71 -0.42 -9.34 -0.30
CA GLN A 71 -0.08 -7.95 0.00
C GLN A 71 -0.04 -7.68 1.51
N LEU A 72 -0.95 -8.27 2.28
CA LEU A 72 -0.89 -8.20 3.75
C LEU A 72 0.39 -8.83 4.32
N LYS A 73 0.86 -9.95 3.76
CA LYS A 73 2.13 -10.56 4.15
C LYS A 73 3.31 -9.65 3.81
N ARG A 74 3.30 -9.03 2.63
CA ARG A 74 4.33 -8.06 2.20
C ARG A 74 4.40 -6.86 3.13
N ALA A 75 3.26 -6.32 3.55
CA ALA A 75 3.22 -5.22 4.52
C ALA A 75 3.79 -5.60 5.88
N LYS A 76 3.44 -6.79 6.39
CA LYS A 76 4.02 -7.32 7.64
C LYS A 76 5.54 -7.47 7.55
N GLN A 77 6.06 -7.96 6.42
CA GLN A 77 7.50 -8.08 6.19
C GLN A 77 8.20 -6.72 6.09
N ALA A 78 7.51 -5.71 5.57
CA ALA A 78 7.98 -4.33 5.53
C ALA A 78 7.82 -3.58 6.87
N GLY A 79 7.40 -4.24 7.95
CA GLY A 79 7.20 -3.60 9.26
C GLY A 79 5.98 -2.68 9.34
N LEU A 80 5.11 -2.70 8.32
CA LEU A 80 3.89 -1.91 8.27
C LEU A 80 2.80 -2.62 9.07
N ASP A 81 2.82 -2.44 10.40
CA ASP A 81 1.76 -2.92 11.29
C ASP A 81 0.53 -1.99 11.28
N GLY A 82 -0.58 -2.46 11.82
CA GLY A 82 -1.85 -1.71 11.82
C GLY A 82 -1.79 -0.33 12.50
N LYS A 83 -0.79 -0.10 13.37
CA LYS A 83 -0.54 1.21 14.01
C LYS A 83 0.30 2.13 13.11
N SER A 84 1.33 1.57 12.45
CA SER A 84 2.13 2.28 11.44
C SER A 84 1.30 2.72 10.24
N HIS A 85 0.22 1.99 9.92
CA HIS A 85 -0.73 2.35 8.87
C HIS A 85 -1.37 3.75 9.08
N TYR A 86 -1.88 4.04 10.28
CA TYR A 86 -2.50 5.34 10.58
C TYR A 86 -1.47 6.47 10.52
N ALA A 87 -0.26 6.22 11.05
CA ALA A 87 0.82 7.20 11.04
C ALA A 87 1.29 7.53 9.61
N ILE A 88 1.49 6.53 8.74
CA ILE A 88 1.91 6.76 7.35
C ILE A 88 0.82 7.46 6.55
N LYS A 89 -0.45 7.13 6.77
CA LYS A 89 -1.59 7.78 6.09
C LYS A 89 -1.75 9.25 6.49
N GLU A 90 -1.56 9.58 7.76
CA GLU A 90 -1.55 10.98 8.21
C GLU A 90 -0.33 11.73 7.66
N ILE A 91 0.86 11.13 7.71
CA ILE A 91 2.09 11.74 7.19
C ILE A 91 2.00 11.96 5.67
N SER A 92 1.40 11.04 4.90
CA SER A 92 1.19 11.21 3.45
C SER A 92 0.17 12.32 3.17
N ALA A 93 -0.94 12.37 3.90
CA ALA A 93 -1.93 13.43 3.79
C ALA A 93 -1.32 14.81 4.10
N ILE A 94 -0.52 14.92 5.16
CA ILE A 94 0.17 16.16 5.52
C ILE A 94 1.20 16.56 4.45
N SER A 95 1.93 15.59 3.87
CA SER A 95 2.91 15.87 2.81
C SER A 95 2.24 16.41 1.54
N LEU A 96 1.11 15.83 1.12
CA LEU A 96 0.34 16.28 -0.04
C LEU A 96 -0.22 17.71 0.15
N THR A 97 -0.63 18.07 1.37
CA THR A 97 -1.10 19.43 1.67
C THR A 97 0.02 20.47 1.72
N LYS A 98 1.26 20.06 2.02
CA LYS A 98 2.42 20.95 2.07
C LYS A 98 2.91 21.34 0.67
N GLU A 99 2.75 20.45 -0.32
CA GLU A 99 3.10 20.76 -1.72
C GLU A 99 2.02 21.58 -2.43
N ALA A 100 0.76 21.53 -1.96
CA ALA A 100 -0.34 22.35 -2.47
C ALA A 100 -0.38 23.79 -1.88
N GLY A 101 0.41 24.09 -0.84
CA GLY A 101 0.39 25.35 -0.10
C GLY A 101 1.65 26.21 -0.18
N GLY A 102 2.58 25.91 -1.09
CA GLY A 102 3.80 26.69 -1.32
C GLY A 102 3.64 27.69 -2.46
N VAL A 103 3.45 28.96 -2.10
CA VAL A 103 3.76 30.12 -2.95
C VAL A 103 5.27 30.33 -2.96
#